data_AF-Q812Q7-F1
#
_entry.id   AF-Q812Q7-F1
#
_cell.length_a   1.000
_cell.length_b   1.000
_cell.length_c   1.000
_cell.angle_alpha   90.00
_cell.angle_beta   90.00
_cell.angle_gamma   90.00
#
_symmetry.space_group_name_H-M   'P 1'
#
loop_
_entity.id
_entity.type
_entity.pdbx_description
1 polymer ?
#
loop_
_entity_poly.entity_id
_entity_poly.type
_entity_poly.pdbx_seq_one_letter_code
_entity_poly.pdbx_strand_id
1 'polypeptide(L)'
;MYPQKIKFKQKFMGSFLGAVIGDAKGWPQEVNGNNIEKPLSENVLGFLNWTRKNGGKSFLHKETIESGEYSDDTQLLISSTRSLLYGENWSKYFGKVELPAWLLYERGGGGATKRAAKSLSKGNLPWKLDKNNYKEVKSYFEAGGNGVVMRIMPHDVY
;
A
#
# COMPACT_ATOMS: atom_id res chain seq x y z
N MET A 1 20.14 -29.81 -7.36
CA MET A 1 20.03 -28.37 -7.05
C MET A 1 18.82 -27.67 -7.69
N TYR A 2 18.29 -28.14 -8.84
CA TYR A 2 17.11 -27.57 -9.52
C TYR A 2 15.73 -27.62 -8.81
N PRO A 3 15.34 -28.69 -8.09
CA PRO A 3 13.97 -28.79 -7.55
C PRO A 3 13.69 -27.80 -6.41
N GLN A 4 14.71 -27.38 -5.66
CA GLN A 4 14.55 -26.40 -4.59
C GLN A 4 14.29 -24.98 -5.13
N LYS A 5 14.94 -24.57 -6.23
CA LYS A 5 14.68 -23.26 -6.87
C LYS A 5 13.26 -23.16 -7.42
N ILE A 6 12.72 -24.24 -7.99
CA ILE A 6 11.33 -24.29 -8.49
C ILE A 6 10.35 -24.15 -7.33
N LYS A 7 10.58 -24.88 -6.22
CA LYS A 7 9.74 -24.82 -5.02
C LYS A 7 9.74 -23.43 -4.38
N PHE A 8 10.89 -22.74 -4.39
CA PHE A 8 11.00 -21.36 -3.88
C PHE A 8 10.19 -20.37 -4.73
N LYS A 9 10.38 -20.38 -6.07
CA LYS A 9 9.63 -19.51 -6.99
C LYS A 9 8.12 -19.68 -6.84
N GLN A 10 7.65 -20.92 -6.74
CA GLN A 10 6.22 -21.22 -6.54
C GLN A 10 5.69 -20.68 -5.22
N LYS A 11 6.44 -20.84 -4.13
CA LYS A 11 6.06 -20.28 -2.82
C LYS A 11 6.00 -18.76 -2.86
N PHE A 12 7.00 -18.10 -3.44
CA PHE A 12 6.99 -16.65 -3.59
C PHE A 12 5.79 -16.16 -4.40
N MET A 13 5.54 -16.76 -5.57
CA MET A 13 4.39 -16.42 -6.40
C MET A 13 3.07 -16.66 -5.65
N GLY A 14 2.96 -17.77 -4.91
CA GLY A 14 1.80 -18.08 -4.08
C GLY A 14 1.59 -17.06 -2.95
N SER A 15 2.66 -16.65 -2.26
CA SER A 15 2.60 -15.62 -1.21
C SER A 15 2.24 -14.24 -1.77
N PHE A 16 2.82 -13.86 -2.92
CA PHE A 16 2.50 -12.61 -3.60
C PHE A 16 1.04 -12.57 -4.03
N LEU A 17 0.57 -13.61 -4.72
CA LEU A 17 -0.84 -13.73 -5.13
C LEU A 17 -1.76 -13.78 -3.92
N GLY A 18 -1.39 -14.50 -2.86
CA GLY A 18 -2.16 -14.57 -1.62
C GLY A 18 -2.34 -13.21 -0.96
N ALA A 19 -1.29 -12.38 -0.92
CA ALA A 19 -1.37 -11.02 -0.40
C ALA A 19 -2.32 -10.14 -1.24
N VAL A 20 -2.20 -10.18 -2.58
CA VAL A 20 -3.05 -9.40 -3.50
C VAL A 20 -4.52 -9.83 -3.42
N ILE A 21 -4.78 -11.14 -3.40
CA ILE A 21 -6.13 -11.69 -3.28
C ILE A 21 -6.72 -11.35 -1.91
N GLY A 22 -5.92 -11.46 -0.84
CA GLY A 22 -6.33 -11.11 0.52
C GLY A 22 -6.74 -9.65 0.64
N ASP A 23 -5.95 -8.74 0.08
CA ASP A 23 -6.26 -7.32 0.02
C ASP A 23 -7.56 -7.05 -0.76
N ALA A 24 -7.66 -7.51 -2.01
CA ALA A 24 -8.84 -7.29 -2.86
C ALA A 24 -10.15 -7.86 -2.26
N LYS A 25 -10.08 -8.94 -1.48
CA LYS A 25 -11.25 -9.51 -0.79
C LYS A 25 -11.52 -8.88 0.58
N GLY A 26 -10.48 -8.51 1.32
CA GLY A 26 -10.58 -7.97 2.67
C GLY A 26 -10.98 -6.51 2.69
N TRP A 27 -10.54 -5.74 1.70
CA TRP A 27 -10.76 -4.31 1.62
C TRP A 27 -12.24 -3.88 1.62
N PRO A 28 -13.16 -4.52 0.88
CA PRO A 28 -14.60 -4.25 0.99
C PRO A 28 -15.19 -4.55 2.38
N GLN A 29 -14.55 -5.38 3.20
CA GLN A 29 -15.04 -5.79 4.52
C GLN A 29 -14.56 -4.87 5.66
N GLU A 30 -13.71 -3.89 5.38
CA GLU A 30 -13.18 -2.99 6.40
C GLU A 30 -14.27 -2.08 6.99
N VAL A 31 -14.34 -2.05 8.33
CA VAL A 31 -15.32 -1.24 9.08
C VAL A 31 -15.16 0.27 8.80
N ASN A 32 -13.95 0.71 8.46
CA ASN A 32 -13.60 2.10 8.20
C ASN A 32 -13.30 2.39 6.71
N GLY A 33 -13.70 1.51 5.78
CA GLY A 33 -13.44 1.65 4.33
C GLY A 33 -14.22 2.78 3.62
N ASN A 34 -14.99 3.59 4.37
CA ASN A 34 -15.94 4.58 3.85
C ASN A 34 -17.00 3.99 2.91
N ASN A 35 -17.35 2.73 3.10
CA ASN A 35 -18.34 2.02 2.29
C ASN A 35 -19.67 2.76 2.33
N ILE A 36 -20.25 3.01 1.16
CA ILE A 36 -21.57 3.65 1.07
C ILE A 36 -22.67 2.65 1.43
N GLU A 37 -22.46 1.41 1.01
CA GLU A 37 -23.32 0.27 1.28
C GLU A 37 -22.40 -0.84 1.80
N LYS A 38 -22.80 -1.50 2.90
CA LYS A 38 -22.09 -2.70 3.33
C LYS A 38 -22.26 -3.76 2.24
N PRO A 39 -21.18 -4.41 1.77
CA PRO A 39 -21.33 -5.47 0.78
C PRO A 39 -22.35 -6.49 1.28
N LEU A 40 -23.33 -6.79 0.41
CA LEU A 40 -24.39 -7.74 0.71
C LEU A 40 -23.77 -9.13 0.94
N SER A 41 -23.99 -9.63 2.16
CA SER A 41 -23.77 -11.01 2.64
C SER A 41 -22.35 -11.43 3.04
N GLU A 42 -22.30 -12.10 4.20
CA GLU A 42 -21.12 -12.73 4.81
C GLU A 42 -20.57 -13.93 4.01
N ASN A 43 -21.14 -14.26 2.83
CA ASN A 43 -20.90 -15.51 2.10
C ASN A 43 -20.50 -15.34 0.62
N VAL A 44 -19.93 -14.20 0.24
CA VAL A 44 -19.44 -14.05 -1.14
C VAL A 44 -18.08 -14.73 -1.30
N LEU A 45 -18.11 -15.94 -1.88
CA LEU A 45 -16.90 -16.71 -2.23
C LEU A 45 -16.03 -15.97 -3.26
N GLY A 46 -16.59 -15.04 -4.03
CA GLY A 46 -15.92 -14.27 -5.09
C GLY A 46 -15.39 -12.89 -4.68
N PHE A 47 -14.92 -12.14 -5.67
CA PHE A 47 -14.57 -10.73 -5.54
C PHE A 47 -15.83 -9.86 -5.75
N LEU A 48 -15.89 -8.74 -5.04
CA LEU A 48 -17.08 -7.89 -4.96
C LEU A 48 -16.92 -6.59 -5.71
N ASN A 49 -17.97 -6.19 -6.42
CA ASN A 49 -18.17 -4.79 -6.82
C ASN A 49 -18.77 -4.04 -5.64
N TRP A 50 -18.21 -2.87 -5.33
CA TRP A 50 -18.72 -2.05 -4.23
C TRP A 50 -18.44 -0.56 -4.49
N THR A 51 -19.12 0.30 -3.75
CA THR A 51 -18.92 1.75 -3.88
C THR A 51 -18.52 2.33 -2.53
N ARG A 52 -17.50 3.18 -2.54
CA ARG A 52 -17.03 3.90 -1.36
C ARG A 52 -17.13 5.41 -1.53
N LYS A 53 -17.22 6.11 -0.41
CA LYS A 53 -17.01 7.56 -0.36
C LYS A 53 -15.51 7.82 -0.33
N ASN A 54 -15.04 8.62 -1.28
CA ASN A 54 -13.66 9.09 -1.32
C ASN A 54 -13.64 10.62 -1.45
N GLY A 55 -12.53 11.24 -1.06
CA GLY A 55 -12.36 12.69 -1.06
C GLY A 55 -12.46 13.36 0.32
N GLY A 56 -12.07 14.63 0.36
CA GLY A 56 -12.07 15.43 1.60
C GLY A 56 -13.48 15.85 2.03
N LYS A 57 -13.61 16.39 3.26
CA LYS A 57 -14.88 16.81 3.86
C LYS A 57 -15.75 17.70 2.95
N SER A 58 -15.13 18.49 2.06
CA SER A 58 -15.80 19.39 1.13
C SER A 58 -16.01 18.84 -0.29
N PHE A 59 -15.44 17.67 -0.64
CA PHE A 59 -15.47 17.08 -1.99
C PHE A 59 -15.61 15.55 -1.91
N LEU A 60 -16.68 15.10 -1.25
CA LEU A 60 -17.05 13.69 -1.21
C LEU A 60 -17.57 13.26 -2.59
N HIS A 61 -16.87 12.34 -3.22
CA HIS A 61 -17.33 11.67 -4.43
C HIS A 61 -17.50 10.17 -4.17
N LYS A 62 -18.34 9.53 -4.99
CA LYS A 62 -18.52 8.08 -4.98
C LYS A 62 -17.49 7.48 -5.93
N GLU A 63 -16.69 6.56 -5.42
CA GLU A 63 -15.76 5.76 -6.23
C GLU A 63 -16.31 4.34 -6.29
N THR A 64 -16.56 3.85 -7.51
CA THR A 64 -16.90 2.45 -7.75
C THR A 64 -15.60 1.65 -7.83
N ILE A 65 -15.52 0.61 -7.02
CA ILE A 65 -14.42 -0.35 -7.01
C ILE A 65 -14.92 -1.64 -7.63
N GLU A 66 -14.28 -2.04 -8.73
CA GLU A 66 -14.65 -3.23 -9.48
C GLU A 66 -14.09 -4.51 -8.85
N SER A 67 -14.71 -5.64 -9.18
CA SER A 67 -14.37 -6.96 -8.69
C SER A 67 -12.90 -7.28 -8.97
N GLY A 68 -12.12 -7.49 -7.91
CA GLY A 68 -10.70 -7.83 -7.99
C GLY A 68 -9.77 -6.61 -7.95
N GLU A 69 -10.30 -5.40 -7.87
CA GLU A 69 -9.48 -4.23 -7.57
C GLU A 69 -8.96 -4.26 -6.12
N TYR A 70 -7.81 -3.62 -5.92
CA TYR A 70 -7.01 -3.70 -4.70
C TYR A 70 -6.75 -2.33 -4.07
N SER A 71 -6.36 -2.34 -2.80
CA SER A 71 -6.17 -1.15 -1.98
C SER A 71 -4.74 -0.61 -2.05
N ASP A 72 -4.40 0.33 -1.18
CA ASP A 72 -3.03 0.81 -1.04
C ASP A 72 -2.03 -0.27 -0.60
N ASP A 73 -2.46 -1.34 0.05
CA ASP A 73 -1.58 -2.44 0.45
C ASP A 73 -0.92 -3.08 -0.77
N THR A 74 -1.72 -3.50 -1.75
CA THR A 74 -1.20 -4.05 -3.01
C THR A 74 -0.44 -3.00 -3.82
N GLN A 75 -0.91 -1.75 -3.84
CA GLN A 75 -0.20 -0.66 -4.54
C GLN A 75 1.22 -0.48 -4.00
N LEU A 76 1.36 -0.45 -2.67
CA LEU A 76 2.65 -0.31 -2.00
C LEU A 76 3.50 -1.57 -2.11
N LEU A 77 2.90 -2.76 -2.09
CA LEU A 77 3.58 -4.03 -2.35
C LEU A 77 4.23 -4.05 -3.75
N ILE A 78 3.47 -3.68 -4.79
CA ILE A 78 3.95 -3.58 -6.17
C ILE A 78 5.05 -2.51 -6.27
N SER A 79 4.86 -1.37 -5.63
CA SER A 79 5.83 -0.26 -5.60
C SER A 79 7.17 -0.66 -4.96
N SER A 80 7.14 -1.40 -3.83
CA SER A 80 8.34 -1.97 -3.22
C SER A 80 9.01 -2.98 -4.16
N THR A 81 8.21 -3.87 -4.78
CA THR A 81 8.73 -4.90 -5.69
C THR A 81 9.44 -4.30 -6.91
N ARG A 82 8.84 -3.26 -7.53
CA ARG A 82 9.47 -2.52 -8.64
C ARG A 82 10.77 -1.85 -8.21
N SER A 83 10.82 -1.30 -6.99
CA SER A 83 12.04 -0.70 -6.46
C SER A 83 13.16 -1.70 -6.26
N LEU A 84 12.86 -2.93 -5.84
CA LEU A 84 13.85 -3.98 -5.62
C LEU A 84 14.56 -4.43 -6.91
N LEU A 85 13.95 -4.19 -8.07
CA LEU A 85 14.60 -4.41 -9.38
C LEU A 85 15.86 -3.53 -9.57
N TYR A 86 16.03 -2.47 -8.75
CA TYR A 86 17.19 -1.58 -8.78
C TYR A 86 18.33 -2.00 -7.82
N GLY A 87 18.26 -3.22 -7.24
CA GLY A 87 19.32 -3.78 -6.38
C GLY A 87 19.61 -2.88 -5.19
N GLU A 88 20.89 -2.61 -4.89
CA GLU A 88 21.30 -1.77 -3.75
C GLU A 88 20.67 -0.36 -3.73
N ASN A 89 20.27 0.15 -4.90
CA ASN A 89 19.65 1.47 -5.03
C ASN A 89 18.13 1.46 -4.78
N TRP A 90 17.54 0.31 -4.42
CA TRP A 90 16.08 0.16 -4.26
C TRP A 90 15.50 1.22 -3.33
N SER A 91 16.15 1.52 -2.20
CA SER A 91 15.62 2.41 -1.17
C SER A 91 15.54 3.86 -1.68
N LYS A 92 16.54 4.26 -2.47
CA LYS A 92 16.58 5.56 -3.14
C LYS A 92 15.52 5.65 -4.22
N TYR A 93 15.34 4.58 -5.02
CA TYR A 93 14.30 4.55 -6.04
C TYR A 93 12.90 4.57 -5.43
N PHE A 94 12.66 3.77 -4.40
CA PHE A 94 11.42 3.73 -3.66
C PHE A 94 11.07 5.10 -3.08
N GLY A 95 12.02 5.74 -2.39
CA GLY A 95 11.81 7.02 -1.72
C GLY A 95 11.69 8.21 -2.68
N LYS A 96 12.34 8.18 -3.84
CA LYS A 96 12.33 9.32 -4.79
C LYS A 96 11.33 9.19 -5.92
N VAL A 97 10.94 7.96 -6.26
CA VAL A 97 10.10 7.68 -7.43
C VAL A 97 8.80 7.03 -6.99
N GLU A 98 8.86 5.81 -6.45
CA GLU A 98 7.66 5.00 -6.26
C GLU A 98 6.71 5.56 -5.19
N LEU A 99 7.22 5.84 -4.00
CA LEU A 99 6.39 6.31 -2.90
C LEU A 99 5.83 7.73 -3.13
N PRO A 100 6.59 8.68 -3.73
CA PRO A 100 6.01 9.94 -4.20
C PRO A 100 4.96 9.77 -5.30
N ALA A 101 5.20 8.90 -6.30
CA ALA A 101 4.28 8.68 -7.40
C ALA A 101 2.97 8.00 -6.94
N TRP A 102 3.02 7.20 -5.88
CA TRP A 102 1.84 6.60 -5.25
C TRP A 102 0.76 7.61 -4.88
N LEU A 103 1.13 8.86 -4.54
CA LEU A 103 0.18 9.96 -4.26
C LEU A 103 -0.66 10.43 -5.46
N LEU A 104 -0.43 9.89 -6.66
CA LEU A 104 -1.23 10.21 -7.85
C LEU A 104 -2.36 9.20 -8.07
N TYR A 105 -2.30 8.04 -7.42
CA TYR A 105 -3.23 6.93 -7.66
C TYR A 105 -3.60 6.21 -6.37
N GLU A 106 -3.33 6.79 -5.19
CA GLU A 106 -3.53 6.09 -3.93
C GLU A 106 -5.00 5.81 -3.70
N ARG A 107 -5.31 4.54 -3.39
CA ARG A 107 -6.68 4.11 -3.09
C ARG A 107 -6.93 3.93 -1.59
N GLY A 108 -6.39 4.83 -0.78
CA GLY A 108 -6.56 4.73 0.67
C GLY A 108 -5.25 5.05 1.34
N GLY A 109 -5.00 4.39 2.46
CA GLY A 109 -3.71 4.37 3.12
C GLY A 109 -3.53 5.27 4.32
N GLY A 110 -2.72 4.74 5.23
CA GLY A 110 -2.47 5.33 6.53
C GLY A 110 -1.96 6.76 6.42
N GLY A 111 -2.50 7.66 7.25
CA GLY A 111 -2.10 9.06 7.26
C GLY A 111 -0.59 9.26 7.46
N ALA A 112 0.09 8.36 8.19
CA ALA A 112 1.53 8.37 8.34
C ALA A 112 2.27 8.12 7.01
N THR A 113 1.89 7.09 6.26
CA THR A 113 2.48 6.75 4.95
C THR A 113 2.27 7.91 3.96
N LYS A 114 1.07 8.51 3.95
CA LYS A 114 0.79 9.69 3.11
C LYS A 114 1.64 10.90 3.48
N ARG A 115 1.83 11.17 4.78
CA ARG A 115 2.71 12.27 5.23
C ARG A 115 4.15 12.03 4.80
N ALA A 116 4.65 10.80 4.95
CA ALA A 116 5.99 10.44 4.51
C ALA A 116 6.15 10.60 3.00
N ALA A 117 5.22 10.09 2.19
CA ALA A 117 5.20 10.25 0.74
C ALA A 117 5.17 11.73 0.31
N LYS A 118 4.39 12.57 1.01
CA LYS A 118 4.29 14.02 0.74
C LYS A 118 5.56 14.80 1.11
N SER A 119 6.28 14.37 2.15
CA SER A 119 7.58 14.96 2.49
C SER A 119 8.60 14.59 1.42
N LEU A 120 8.63 13.32 1.01
CA LEU A 120 9.53 12.82 -0.03
C LEU A 120 9.25 13.42 -1.41
N SER A 121 7.99 13.67 -1.78
CA SER A 121 7.66 14.34 -3.06
C SER A 121 8.18 15.78 -3.14
N LYS A 122 8.42 16.42 -1.99
CA LYS A 122 9.07 17.74 -1.91
C LYS A 122 10.60 17.65 -1.86
N GLY A 123 11.17 16.44 -1.92
CA GLY A 123 12.59 16.19 -1.75
C GLY A 123 13.07 16.21 -0.29
N ASN A 124 12.15 16.22 0.67
CA ASN A 124 12.47 16.27 2.09
C ASN A 124 12.45 14.85 2.67
N LEU A 125 13.45 14.52 3.50
CA LEU A 125 13.47 13.25 4.21
C LEU A 125 12.59 13.36 5.47
N PRO A 126 11.57 12.51 5.68
CA PRO A 126 10.61 12.64 6.77
C PRO A 126 11.21 12.67 8.19
N TRP A 127 12.39 12.08 8.37
CA TRP A 127 13.10 11.98 9.65
C TRP A 127 14.13 13.08 9.88
N LYS A 128 14.30 14.03 8.94
CA LYS A 128 15.27 15.13 9.11
C LYS A 128 14.61 16.44 9.53
N LEU A 129 15.18 17.07 10.55
CA LEU A 129 14.78 18.36 11.11
C LEU A 129 15.20 19.58 10.27
N ASP A 130 16.16 19.43 9.36
CA ASP A 130 16.64 20.51 8.49
C ASP A 130 15.56 21.01 7.50
N LYS A 131 14.63 20.12 7.14
CA LYS A 131 13.59 20.35 6.13
C LYS A 131 12.16 20.10 6.64
N ASN A 132 11.99 19.65 7.88
CA ASN A 132 10.68 19.39 8.51
C ASN A 132 10.68 19.94 9.94
N ASN A 133 9.50 20.28 10.46
CA ASN A 133 9.41 20.75 11.85
C ASN A 133 9.52 19.58 12.85
N TYR A 134 9.81 19.92 14.11
CA TYR A 134 9.96 18.92 15.18
C TYR A 134 8.72 18.02 15.34
N LYS A 135 7.52 18.58 15.20
CA LYS A 135 6.26 17.84 15.34
C LYS A 135 6.09 16.80 14.22
N GLU A 136 6.45 17.14 12.99
CA GLU A 136 6.42 16.25 11.83
C GLU A 136 7.38 15.09 12.00
N VAL A 137 8.64 15.38 12.35
CA VAL A 137 9.67 14.36 12.59
C VAL A 137 9.28 13.46 13.75
N LYS A 138 8.82 14.03 14.87
CA LYS A 138 8.30 13.25 16.01
C LYS A 138 7.14 12.34 15.58
N SER A 139 6.17 12.86 14.83
CA SER A 139 5.04 12.08 14.34
C SER A 139 5.42 10.97 13.35
N TYR A 140 6.56 11.11 12.66
CA TYR A 140 7.11 10.07 11.80
C TYR A 140 7.64 8.90 12.62
N PHE A 141 8.40 9.17 13.68
CA PHE A 141 8.92 8.12 14.57
C PHE A 141 7.83 7.49 15.46
N GLU A 142 6.81 8.25 15.84
CA GLU A 142 5.67 7.75 16.62
C GLU A 142 4.61 7.04 15.77
N ALA A 143 4.81 6.92 14.46
CA ALA A 143 3.88 6.24 13.58
C ALA A 143 3.91 4.72 13.80
N GLY A 144 2.93 4.18 14.51
CA GLY A 144 2.75 2.73 14.74
C GLY A 144 1.88 2.02 13.69
N GLY A 145 1.83 2.52 12.45
CA GLY A 145 0.99 1.95 11.39
C GLY A 145 1.54 0.66 10.77
N ASN A 146 0.67 -0.16 10.21
CA ASN A 146 0.99 -1.44 9.53
C ASN A 146 1.57 -1.30 8.11
N GLY A 147 1.59 -0.08 7.54
CA GLY A 147 1.94 0.13 6.12
C GLY A 147 3.37 -0.27 5.68
N VAL A 148 4.28 -0.57 6.61
CA VAL A 148 5.58 -1.19 6.30
C VAL A 148 5.47 -2.72 6.25
N VAL A 149 4.73 -3.32 7.20
CA VAL A 149 4.53 -4.77 7.30
C VAL A 149 3.82 -5.30 6.06
N MET A 150 2.83 -4.56 5.56
CA MET A 150 2.03 -4.96 4.39
C MET A 150 2.81 -5.07 3.08
N ARG A 151 4.03 -4.52 3.02
CA ARG A 151 4.85 -4.46 1.80
C ARG A 151 6.25 -5.04 1.95
N ILE A 152 6.53 -5.77 3.04
CA ILE A 152 7.88 -6.28 3.36
C ILE A 152 8.25 -7.54 2.57
N MET A 153 7.26 -8.37 2.23
CA MET A 153 7.45 -9.69 1.62
C MET A 153 8.40 -9.73 0.41
N PRO A 154 8.42 -8.74 -0.51
CA PRO A 154 9.35 -8.73 -1.63
C PRO A 154 10.83 -8.73 -1.24
N HIS A 155 11.18 -8.26 -0.03
CA HIS A 155 12.55 -8.25 0.50
C HIS A 155 13.04 -9.63 0.93
N ASP A 156 12.16 -10.62 1.11
CA ASP A 156 12.58 -11.98 1.47
C ASP A 156 13.20 -12.75 0.28
N VAL A 157 13.19 -12.14 -0.91
CA VAL A 157 13.61 -12.77 -2.18
C VAL A 157 14.77 -12.06 -2.87
N TYR A 158 14.89 -10.73 -2.69
CA TYR A 158 15.93 -9.88 -3.28
C TYR A 158 16.92 -9.45 -2.22
#